data_AF-W9B113-F1
#
_entry.id   AF-W9B113-F1
#
_cell.length_a   1.000
_cell.length_b   1.000
_cell.length_c   1.000
_cell.angle_alpha   90.00
_cell.angle_beta   90.00
_cell.angle_gamma   90.00
#
_symmetry.space_group_name_H-M   'P 1'
#
loop_
_entity.id
_entity.type
_entity.pdbx_description
1 polymer ?
#
loop_
_entity_poly.entity_id
_entity_poly.type
_entity_poly.pdbx_seq_one_letter_code
_entity_poly.pdbx_strand_id
1 'polypeptide(L)'
;MMVAIMSWEKLGEAVRERRIALGLTQEQLADRGGPSTPTLRAIENNRAGRLSPRLRRSLERTLQWSAGSVDEVLAGQDATVLEPVTTTAIGPGFYLLVDRALSAARVVIIGAPSEIETAEWTADVHRLIREVKEGFFELEPRLEAAQRDKLGALIALLDQLSTPSR
;
A
#
# COMPACT_ATOMS: atom_id res chain seq x y z
N MET A 1 25.99 -11.27 -31.11
CA MET A 1 25.40 -11.10 -29.76
C MET A 1 26.00 -9.87 -29.13
N MET A 2 25.20 -8.83 -28.86
CA MET A 2 25.67 -7.63 -28.18
C MET A 2 25.63 -7.91 -26.67
N VAL A 3 26.79 -7.95 -26.02
CA VAL A 3 26.86 -8.01 -24.54
C VAL A 3 26.34 -6.66 -24.05
N ALA A 4 25.13 -6.61 -23.52
CA ALA A 4 24.62 -5.40 -22.89
C ALA A 4 25.55 -5.06 -21.72
N ILE A 5 26.22 -3.91 -21.80
CA ILE A 5 27.03 -3.36 -20.71
C ILE A 5 26.05 -3.06 -19.57
N MET A 6 26.10 -3.85 -18.50
CA MET A 6 25.23 -3.61 -17.35
C MET A 6 25.70 -2.39 -16.56
N SER A 7 24.81 -1.41 -16.39
CA SER A 7 25.10 -0.12 -15.77
C SER A 7 25.00 -0.18 -14.24
N TRP A 8 25.93 -0.89 -13.61
CA TRP A 8 25.98 -1.04 -12.14
C TRP A 8 26.19 0.29 -11.40
N GLU A 9 26.96 1.20 -12.00
CA GLU A 9 27.16 2.55 -11.47
C GLU A 9 25.84 3.34 -11.45
N LYS A 10 25.09 3.32 -12.56
CA LYS A 10 23.75 3.93 -12.65
C LYS A 10 22.80 3.36 -11.61
N LEU A 11 22.86 2.06 -11.33
CA LEU A 11 22.05 1.46 -10.28
C LEU A 11 22.40 2.00 -8.89
N GLY A 12 23.68 2.14 -8.57
CA GLY A 12 24.13 2.71 -7.29
C GLY A 12 23.63 4.14 -7.08
N GLU A 13 23.77 4.97 -8.13
CA GLU A 13 23.28 6.35 -8.14
C GLU A 13 21.76 6.42 -7.99
N ALA A 14 21.00 5.71 -8.83
CA ALA A 14 19.54 5.72 -8.79
C ALA A 14 18.98 5.25 -7.43
N VAL A 15 19.58 4.23 -6.82
CA VAL A 15 19.19 3.75 -5.48
C VAL A 15 19.42 4.84 -4.42
N ARG A 16 20.58 5.50 -4.47
CA ARG A 16 20.92 6.57 -3.53
C ARG A 16 19.98 7.76 -3.67
N GLU A 17 19.78 8.23 -4.89
CA GLU A 17 18.91 9.36 -5.21
C GLU A 17 17.48 9.10 -4.78
N ARG A 18 16.93 7.93 -5.12
CA ARG A 18 15.55 7.58 -4.75
C ARG A 18 15.40 7.49 -3.23
N ARG A 19 16.35 6.90 -2.51
CA ARG A 19 16.31 6.84 -1.05
C ARG A 19 16.28 8.25 -0.44
N ILE A 20 17.10 9.17 -0.96
CA ILE A 20 17.14 10.58 -0.52
C ILE A 20 15.80 11.28 -0.85
N ALA A 21 15.26 11.07 -2.04
CA ALA A 21 13.96 11.62 -2.46
C ALA A 21 12.80 11.14 -1.58
N LEU A 22 12.88 9.92 -1.04
CA LEU A 22 11.93 9.40 -0.05
C LEU A 22 12.20 9.90 1.38
N GLY A 23 13.25 10.70 1.60
CA GLY A 23 13.62 11.23 2.92
C GLY A 23 14.16 10.17 3.88
N LEU A 24 14.73 9.07 3.37
CA LEU A 24 15.13 7.92 4.19
C LEU A 24 16.63 7.89 4.47
N THR A 25 17.00 7.52 5.70
CA THR A 25 18.36 7.07 6.00
C THR A 25 18.59 5.64 5.46
N GLN A 26 19.85 5.21 5.38
CA GLN A 26 20.17 3.82 4.99
C GLN A 26 19.60 2.80 5.98
N GLU A 27 19.66 3.12 7.28
CA GLU A 27 19.10 2.30 8.36
C GLU A 27 17.57 2.19 8.25
N GLN A 28 16.88 3.31 8.06
CA GLN A 28 15.43 3.33 7.86
C GLN A 28 14.96 2.58 6.60
N LEU A 29 15.80 2.49 5.55
CA LEU A 29 15.49 1.66 4.39
C LEU A 29 15.65 0.17 4.71
N ALA A 30 16.70 -0.19 5.46
CA ALA A 30 16.90 -1.56 5.94
C ALA A 30 15.74 -2.02 6.84
N ASP A 31 15.31 -1.18 7.79
CA ASP A 31 14.20 -1.47 8.71
C ASP A 31 12.86 -1.70 7.98
N ARG A 32 12.68 -1.08 6.80
CA ARG A 32 11.53 -1.33 5.92
C ARG A 32 11.62 -2.66 5.15
N GLY A 33 12.53 -3.54 5.54
CA GLY A 33 12.78 -4.81 4.88
C GLY A 33 13.58 -4.66 3.59
N GLY A 34 14.45 -3.65 3.52
CA GLY A 34 15.42 -3.46 2.44
C GLY A 34 16.71 -4.26 2.66
N PRO A 35 17.74 -4.04 1.84
CA PRO A 35 19.09 -4.55 2.11
C PRO A 35 19.59 -4.06 3.48
N SER A 36 20.44 -4.84 4.15
CA SER A 36 21.12 -4.37 5.36
C SER A 36 21.94 -3.12 5.07
N THR A 37 22.14 -2.26 6.08
CA THR A 37 22.92 -1.01 5.92
C THR A 37 24.29 -1.20 5.25
N PRO A 38 25.10 -2.24 5.58
CA PRO A 38 26.35 -2.51 4.87
C PRO A 38 26.15 -2.89 3.40
N THR A 39 25.15 -3.72 3.09
CA THR A 39 24.82 -4.11 1.72
C THR A 39 24.31 -2.93 0.91
N LEU A 40 23.42 -2.12 1.47
CA LEU A 40 22.91 -0.91 0.82
C LEU A 40 24.04 0.09 0.54
N ARG A 41 24.95 0.29 1.50
CA ARG A 41 26.15 1.09 1.31
C ARG A 41 27.03 0.55 0.18
N ALA A 42 27.19 -0.77 0.09
CA ALA A 42 27.95 -1.37 -1.01
C ALA A 42 27.26 -1.15 -2.37
N ILE A 43 25.93 -1.22 -2.44
CA ILE A 43 25.15 -0.95 -3.65
C ILE A 43 25.31 0.51 -4.08
N GLU A 44 25.05 1.47 -3.18
CA GLU A 44 25.11 2.91 -3.48
C GLU A 44 26.51 3.39 -3.89
N ASN A 45 27.56 2.66 -3.52
CA ASN A 45 28.94 2.97 -3.90
C ASN A 45 29.47 2.11 -5.06
N ASN A 46 28.59 1.36 -5.75
CA ASN A 46 28.96 0.46 -6.85
C ASN A 46 30.02 -0.60 -6.45
N ARG A 47 29.87 -1.19 -5.26
CA ARG A 47 30.77 -2.23 -4.70
C ARG A 47 30.08 -3.56 -4.42
N ALA A 48 28.76 -3.65 -4.60
CA ALA A 48 27.99 -4.87 -4.29
C ALA A 48 28.11 -5.98 -5.35
N GLY A 49 28.56 -5.64 -6.57
CA GLY A 49 28.59 -6.58 -7.69
C GLY A 49 27.19 -7.09 -8.04
N ARG A 50 27.10 -8.34 -8.50
CA ARG A 50 25.83 -8.92 -8.98
C ARG A 50 24.83 -9.14 -7.84
N LEU A 51 23.71 -8.44 -7.90
CA LEU A 51 22.60 -8.61 -6.94
C LEU A 51 21.76 -9.85 -7.24
N SER A 52 21.38 -10.58 -6.19
CA SER A 52 20.44 -11.70 -6.28
C SER A 52 19.02 -11.24 -6.63
N PRO A 53 18.17 -12.07 -7.25
CA PRO A 53 16.79 -11.69 -7.58
C PRO A 53 15.97 -11.26 -6.35
N ARG A 54 16.19 -11.89 -5.19
CA ARG A 54 15.54 -11.51 -3.94
C ARG A 54 15.93 -10.09 -3.51
N LEU A 55 17.22 -9.75 -3.63
CA LEU A 55 17.72 -8.45 -3.26
C LEU A 55 17.21 -7.34 -4.21
N ARG A 56 17.13 -7.64 -5.51
CA ARG A 56 16.51 -6.74 -6.51
C ARG A 56 15.06 -6.43 -6.15
N ARG A 57 14.24 -7.46 -5.92
CA ARG A 57 12.83 -7.29 -5.49
C ARG A 57 12.70 -6.56 -4.14
N SER A 58 13.68 -6.72 -3.26
CA SER A 58 13.71 -5.98 -1.99
C SER A 58 13.89 -4.49 -2.24
N LEU A 59 14.87 -4.12 -3.08
CA LEU A 59 15.13 -2.73 -3.47
C LEU A 59 13.88 -2.12 -4.11
N GLU A 60 13.31 -2.77 -5.12
CA GLU A 60 12.13 -2.28 -5.85
C GLU A 60 10.99 -1.93 -4.89
N ARG A 61 10.64 -2.83 -3.97
CA ARG A 61 9.59 -2.57 -2.98
C ARG A 61 9.93 -1.41 -2.05
N THR A 62 11.12 -1.40 -1.47
CA THR A 62 11.49 -0.38 -0.47
C THR A 62 11.72 1.01 -1.06
N LEU A 63 12.09 1.08 -2.33
CA LEU A 63 12.29 2.33 -3.07
C LEU A 63 11.04 2.79 -3.81
N GLN A 64 9.93 2.05 -3.67
CA GLN A 64 8.67 2.31 -4.37
C GLN A 64 8.89 2.40 -5.89
N TRP A 65 9.60 1.43 -6.43
CA TRP A 65 9.73 1.19 -7.86
C TRP A 65 8.81 0.05 -8.28
N SER A 66 8.39 0.05 -9.54
CA SER A 66 7.67 -1.10 -10.10
C SER A 66 8.59 -2.32 -10.16
N ALA A 67 7.98 -3.51 -10.25
CA ALA A 67 8.75 -4.74 -10.45
C ALA A 67 9.47 -4.68 -11.81
N GLY A 68 10.76 -5.01 -11.83
CA GLY A 68 11.60 -4.96 -13.03
C GLY A 68 12.44 -3.68 -13.17
N SER A 69 12.18 -2.64 -12.37
CA SER A 69 12.91 -1.36 -12.50
C SER A 69 14.41 -1.50 -12.22
N VAL A 70 14.84 -2.47 -11.41
CA VAL A 70 16.29 -2.72 -11.23
C VAL A 70 16.93 -3.23 -12.54
N ASP A 71 16.21 -4.06 -13.29
CA ASP A 71 16.69 -4.58 -14.58
C ASP A 71 16.70 -3.48 -15.65
N GLU A 72 15.71 -2.58 -15.64
CA GLU A 72 15.66 -1.37 -16.48
C GLU A 72 16.90 -0.49 -16.26
N VAL A 73 17.22 -0.21 -14.99
CA VAL A 73 18.40 0.61 -14.65
C VAL A 73 19.70 -0.08 -15.06
N LEU A 74 19.81 -1.39 -14.87
CA LEU A 74 20.96 -2.16 -15.34
C LEU A 74 21.07 -2.18 -16.87
N ALA A 75 19.95 -2.05 -17.59
CA ALA A 75 19.93 -1.87 -19.04
C ALA A 75 20.20 -0.41 -19.48
N GLY A 76 20.50 0.50 -18.53
CA GLY A 76 20.79 1.90 -18.79
C GLY A 76 19.56 2.80 -18.85
N GLN A 77 18.35 2.27 -18.65
CA GLN A 77 17.12 3.06 -18.55
C GLN A 77 16.98 3.67 -17.14
N ASP A 78 15.93 4.46 -16.92
CA ASP A 78 15.62 4.98 -15.59
C ASP A 78 14.67 4.03 -14.86
N ALA A 79 14.68 4.07 -13.52
CA ALA A 79 13.77 3.25 -12.74
C ALA A 79 12.34 3.79 -12.85
N THR A 80 11.39 2.91 -13.15
CA THR A 80 9.97 3.25 -13.11
C THR A 80 9.52 3.39 -11.65
N VAL A 81 9.15 4.61 -11.26
CA VAL A 81 8.65 4.96 -9.93
C VAL A 81 7.16 4.61 -9.83
N LEU A 82 6.76 3.95 -8.74
CA LEU A 82 5.35 3.86 -8.39
C LEU A 82 4.92 5.24 -7.93
N GLU A 83 4.04 5.88 -8.70
CA GLU A 83 3.37 7.06 -8.20
C GLU A 83 2.61 6.65 -6.92
N PRO A 84 2.71 7.44 -5.84
CA PRO A 84 1.81 7.23 -4.72
C PRO A 84 0.41 7.27 -5.31
N VAL A 85 -0.37 6.20 -5.10
CA VAL A 85 -1.81 6.24 -5.35
C VAL A 85 -2.28 7.42 -4.52
N THR A 86 -2.42 8.56 -5.18
CA THR A 86 -2.84 9.78 -4.51
C THR A 86 -4.27 9.44 -4.17
N THR A 87 -4.49 9.28 -2.87
CA THR A 87 -5.76 9.09 -2.20
C THR A 87 -6.90 9.86 -2.90
N THR A 88 -6.61 11.04 -3.43
CA THR A 88 -7.48 11.86 -4.28
C THR A 88 -8.13 11.15 -5.49
N ALA A 89 -7.51 10.12 -6.08
CA ALA A 89 -8.06 9.39 -7.24
C ALA A 89 -9.28 8.53 -6.88
N ILE A 90 -9.48 8.20 -5.60
CA ILE A 90 -10.67 7.47 -5.11
C ILE A 90 -11.80 8.44 -4.68
N GLY A 91 -11.58 9.75 -4.83
CA GLY A 91 -12.55 10.79 -4.54
C GLY A 91 -12.82 11.00 -3.04
N PRO A 92 -13.40 12.15 -2.65
CA PRO A 92 -13.74 12.47 -1.25
C PRO A 92 -14.66 11.42 -0.59
N GLY A 93 -15.47 10.72 -1.39
CA GLY A 93 -16.45 9.74 -0.92
C GLY A 93 -15.82 8.50 -0.27
N PHE A 94 -14.68 8.02 -0.77
CA PHE A 94 -14.05 6.81 -0.22
C PHE A 94 -13.48 7.04 1.18
N TYR A 95 -12.89 8.22 1.42
CA TYR A 95 -12.35 8.57 2.74
C TYR A 95 -13.46 8.82 3.74
N LEU A 96 -14.59 9.39 3.32
CA LEU A 96 -15.78 9.50 4.16
C LEU A 96 -16.34 8.12 4.55
N LEU A 97 -16.38 7.16 3.60
CA LEU A 97 -16.86 5.80 3.88
C LEU A 97 -15.91 5.04 4.81
N VAL A 98 -14.60 5.17 4.62
CA VAL A 98 -13.58 4.56 5.49
C VAL A 98 -13.59 5.19 6.89
N ASP A 99 -13.70 6.52 6.99
CA ASP A 99 -13.75 7.25 8.26
C ASP A 99 -15.05 6.97 9.03
N ARG A 100 -16.19 6.82 8.33
CA ARG A 100 -17.45 6.35 8.91
C ARG A 100 -17.35 4.90 9.37
N ALA A 101 -16.75 4.01 8.57
CA ALA A 101 -16.57 2.60 8.94
C ALA A 101 -15.62 2.44 10.14
N LEU A 102 -14.52 3.19 10.20
CA LEU A 102 -13.59 3.22 11.34
C LEU A 102 -14.23 3.85 12.59
N SER A 103 -15.05 4.88 12.43
CA SER A 103 -15.81 5.48 13.53
C SER A 103 -16.84 4.49 14.10
N ALA A 104 -17.57 3.78 13.25
CA ALA A 104 -18.48 2.72 13.66
C ALA A 104 -17.73 1.55 14.35
N ALA A 105 -16.58 1.14 13.81
CA ALA A 105 -15.75 0.09 14.39
C ALA A 105 -15.12 0.50 15.74
N ARG A 106 -14.74 1.78 15.92
CA ARG A 106 -14.28 2.31 17.23
C ARG A 106 -15.35 2.18 18.30
N VAL A 107 -16.62 2.36 17.96
CA VAL A 107 -17.73 2.21 18.91
C VAL A 107 -17.96 0.74 19.28
N VAL A 108 -17.74 -0.20 18.35
CA VAL A 108 -17.82 -1.64 18.60
C VAL A 108 -16.68 -2.14 19.50
N ILE A 109 -15.47 -1.60 19.35
CA ILE A 109 -14.27 -2.05 20.08
C ILE A 109 -14.17 -1.43 21.49
N ILE A 110 -14.65 -0.20 21.69
CA ILE A 110 -14.49 0.55 22.95
C ILE A 110 -15.70 0.35 23.89
N GLY A 111 -16.76 -0.32 23.43
CA GLY A 111 -18.01 -0.50 24.15
C GLY A 111 -19.03 0.55 23.74
N ALA A 112 -20.29 0.12 23.61
CA ALA A 112 -21.42 1.00 23.30
C ALA A 112 -21.41 2.20 24.26
N PRO A 113 -21.54 3.46 23.78
CA PRO A 113 -21.80 4.57 24.67
C PRO A 113 -23.04 4.23 25.50
N SER A 114 -22.85 4.18 26.81
CA SER A 114 -23.90 3.94 27.79
C SER A 114 -24.97 5.02 27.65
N GLU A 115 -26.09 4.69 27.00
CA GLU A 115 -27.45 5.29 27.10
C GLU A 115 -28.29 5.18 25.81
N ILE A 116 -27.75 4.73 24.68
CA ILE A 116 -28.55 4.64 23.44
C ILE A 116 -29.35 3.33 23.42
N GLU A 117 -30.68 3.44 23.26
CA GLU A 117 -31.58 2.30 23.09
C GLU A 117 -31.10 1.41 21.93
N THR A 118 -30.85 0.14 22.22
CA THR A 118 -30.30 -0.87 21.31
C THR A 118 -31.02 -0.95 19.95
N ALA A 119 -32.30 -0.58 19.89
CA ALA A 119 -33.09 -0.54 18.66
C ALA A 119 -32.67 0.59 17.69
N GLU A 120 -32.36 1.79 18.21
CA GLU A 120 -31.89 2.93 17.41
C GLU A 120 -30.49 2.65 16.85
N TRP A 121 -29.63 2.06 17.69
CA TRP A 121 -28.31 1.58 17.31
C TRP A 121 -28.35 0.54 16.17
N THR A 122 -29.22 -0.47 16.26
CA THR A 122 -29.38 -1.49 15.21
C THR A 122 -29.90 -0.86 13.91
N ALA A 123 -30.80 0.11 13.98
CA ALA A 123 -31.31 0.81 12.81
C ALA A 123 -30.23 1.64 12.10
N ASP A 124 -29.36 2.32 12.86
CA ASP A 124 -28.26 3.12 12.31
C ASP A 124 -27.15 2.27 11.69
N VAL A 125 -26.80 1.12 12.29
CA VAL A 125 -25.89 0.14 11.69
C VAL A 125 -26.46 -0.41 10.38
N HIS A 126 -27.74 -0.80 10.36
CA HIS A 126 -28.39 -1.28 9.13
C HIS A 126 -28.47 -0.21 8.04
N ARG A 127 -28.69 1.06 8.40
CA ARG A 127 -28.67 2.18 7.45
C ARG A 127 -27.27 2.35 6.85
N LEU A 128 -26.24 2.33 7.69
CA LEU A 128 -24.85 2.47 7.25
C LEU A 128 -24.41 1.32 6.33
N ILE A 129 -24.79 0.08 6.65
CA ILE A 129 -24.52 -1.08 5.80
C ILE A 129 -25.17 -0.92 4.43
N ARG A 130 -26.42 -0.42 4.38
CA ARG A 130 -27.13 -0.15 3.14
C ARG A 130 -26.41 0.92 2.30
N GLU A 131 -26.06 2.04 2.91
CA GLU A 131 -25.34 3.14 2.23
C GLU A 131 -23.99 2.66 1.64
N VAL A 132 -23.25 1.84 2.39
CA VAL A 132 -21.99 1.23 1.90
C VAL A 132 -22.24 0.28 0.72
N LYS A 133 -23.29 -0.54 0.80
CA LYS A 133 -23.70 -1.47 -0.28
C LYS A 133 -24.23 -0.74 -1.52
N GLU A 134 -24.86 0.42 -1.36
CA GLU A 134 -25.37 1.23 -2.48
C GLU A 134 -24.22 1.98 -3.18
N GLY A 135 -23.32 2.61 -2.41
CA GLY A 135 -22.11 3.24 -2.98
C GLY A 135 -21.12 2.24 -3.61
N PHE A 136 -21.19 0.96 -3.23
CA PHE A 136 -20.39 -0.12 -3.79
C PHE A 136 -20.61 -0.31 -5.29
N PHE A 137 -21.87 -0.34 -5.76
CA PHE A 137 -22.19 -0.61 -7.16
C PHE A 137 -21.68 0.48 -8.12
N GLU A 138 -21.57 1.72 -7.62
CA GLU A 138 -21.06 2.84 -8.42
C GLU A 138 -19.53 2.82 -8.54
N LEU A 139 -18.84 2.29 -7.53
CA LEU A 139 -17.38 2.30 -7.45
C LEU A 139 -16.74 1.04 -8.02
N GLU A 140 -17.40 -0.12 -7.92
CA GLU A 140 -16.88 -1.44 -8.31
C GLU A 140 -16.25 -1.52 -9.73
N PRO A 141 -16.79 -0.86 -10.78
CA PRO A 141 -16.20 -0.88 -12.12
C PRO A 141 -14.89 -0.10 -12.23
N ARG A 142 -14.64 0.82 -11.29
CA ARG A 142 -13.51 1.76 -11.29
C ARG A 142 -12.39 1.31 -10.36
N LEU A 143 -12.59 0.22 -9.63
CA LEU A 143 -11.63 -0.32 -8.66
C LEU A 143 -10.73 -1.37 -9.32
N GLU A 144 -9.44 -1.31 -8.96
CA GLU A 144 -8.49 -2.39 -9.25
C GLU A 144 -8.87 -3.66 -8.50
N ALA A 145 -8.44 -4.84 -9.00
CA ALA A 145 -8.80 -6.12 -8.41
C ALA A 145 -8.49 -6.21 -6.90
N ALA A 146 -7.30 -5.76 -6.49
CA ALA A 146 -6.89 -5.76 -5.09
C ALA A 146 -7.71 -4.81 -4.20
N GLN A 147 -8.29 -3.75 -4.78
CA GLN A 147 -9.18 -2.81 -4.06
C GLN A 147 -10.59 -3.38 -3.95
N ARG A 148 -11.08 -4.03 -5.01
CA ARG A 148 -12.36 -4.78 -5.01
C ARG A 148 -12.36 -5.86 -3.93
N ASP A 149 -11.27 -6.62 -3.81
CA ASP A 149 -11.13 -7.68 -2.79
C ASP A 149 -11.19 -7.13 -1.35
N LYS A 150 -10.48 -6.03 -1.08
CA LYS A 150 -10.50 -5.37 0.23
C LYS A 150 -11.88 -4.82 0.58
N LEU A 151 -12.58 -4.26 -0.41
CA LEU A 151 -13.92 -3.74 -0.23
C LEU A 151 -14.95 -4.86 0.01
N GLY A 152 -14.82 -5.99 -0.71
CA GLY A 152 -15.60 -7.19 -0.45
C GLY A 152 -15.39 -7.74 0.97
N ALA A 153 -14.15 -7.73 1.47
CA ALA A 153 -13.85 -8.13 2.84
C ALA A 153 -14.47 -7.19 3.89
N LEU A 154 -14.52 -5.88 3.62
CA LEU A 154 -15.19 -4.91 4.49
C LEU A 154 -16.71 -5.15 4.55
N ILE A 155 -17.36 -5.38 3.42
CA ILE A 155 -18.80 -5.70 3.37
C ILE A 155 -19.10 -6.98 4.15
N ALA A 156 -18.28 -8.02 3.97
CA ALA A 156 -18.44 -9.28 4.71
C ALA A 156 -18.30 -9.09 6.23
N LEU A 157 -17.37 -8.24 6.67
CA LEU A 157 -17.21 -7.89 8.08
C LEU A 157 -18.43 -7.13 8.62
N LEU A 158 -18.92 -6.15 7.86
CA LEU A 158 -20.10 -5.37 8.25
C LEU A 158 -21.37 -6.24 8.35
N ASP A 159 -21.55 -7.20 7.45
CA ASP A 159 -22.66 -8.16 7.52
C ASP A 159 -22.59 -9.08 8.74
N GLN A 160 -21.38 -9.49 9.14
CA GLN A 160 -21.18 -10.26 10.37
C GLN A 160 -21.55 -9.44 11.61
N LEU A 161 -21.21 -8.15 11.64
CA LEU A 161 -21.57 -7.23 12.73
C LEU A 161 -23.06 -6.91 12.78
N SER A 162 -23.76 -7.04 11.65
CA SER A 162 -25.22 -6.85 11.53
C SER A 162 -26.04 -8.01 12.08
N THR A 163 -25.42 -9.18 12.24
CA THR A 163 -26.12 -10.39 12.67
C THR A 163 -25.86 -10.56 14.17
N PRO A 164 -26.83 -10.29 15.05
CA PRO A 164 -26.63 -10.53 16.47
C PRO A 164 -26.37 -12.01 16.67
N SER A 165 -25.24 -12.35 17.30
CA SER A 165 -24.96 -13.70 17.77
C SER A 165 -26.16 -14.19 18.58
N ARG A 166 -26.75 -15.32 18.18
CA ARG A 166 -27.80 -16.01 18.94
C ARG A 166 -27.30 -16.42 20.33
#